data_AF-A0A8F5BV00-F1
#
_entry.id   AF-A0A8F5BV00-F1
#
_cell.length_a   1.000
_cell.length_b   1.000
_cell.length_c   1.000
_cell.angle_alpha   90.00
_cell.angle_beta   90.00
_cell.angle_gamma   90.00
#
_symmetry.space_group_name_H-M   'P 1'
#
loop_
_entity.id
_entity.type
_entity.pdbx_description
1 polymer ?
#
loop_
_entity_poly.entity_id
_entity_poly.type
_entity_poly.pdbx_seq_one_letter_code
_entity_poly.pdbx_strand_id
1 'polypeptide(L)'
;MAFQYKSLQTTFSIPYLDKTFKIVHEIDMAMRPKILLLITILLSLPTLALVANASSPSLYVMYQQYSSTLQITPSHITYKYSSSAYNTTMSSTNNERTIMYNSYSFNVNEGPLTNYTGQVSVNVNPFGISVTSQIPQLARVLLVEPGLIDEVVWAGFTNSTTTVKGLAYFNNTATLLLQFLNGSSFANVTFAISHSQITYQKTLTLLLHKVNLTMTGELQLSVTVQGTYPQRYSKMEFNYEGISAEAPYNTSIAYYNGTYVPAMIWSSEAGGLLSTEVTNLQGNVDFTDIEFFGVNGTFVGSLDNTFSSIYFSHQGLIINLTYNSVNSRIRIVINPTAEYAKPSVSTTVSVNGSPAVVVITNQGVESTANVNLYHKVEVSGPATLVYVNTTTNGGYVTIFPNGSYEYVSQVEPSVTVSNISMGGKTYTAQIVNVSSSSKYVIFNVSMAKNETFAVFKESSNGMVELNSNNYFIYNGKIVVFDDPSMTYYVVYGYQPSSQSSVSSNLLPIIIGIIVVAIIAVILALRRRR
;
A
#
# COMPACT_ATOMS: atom_id res chain seq x y z
N MET A 1 3.76 59.87 -2.44
CA MET A 1 4.24 59.33 -3.74
C MET A 1 3.13 58.47 -4.31
N ALA A 2 2.48 58.96 -5.36
CA ALA A 2 1.41 58.28 -6.06
C ALA A 2 1.84 58.14 -7.53
N PHE A 3 1.68 56.95 -8.10
CA PHE A 3 1.77 56.77 -9.54
C PHE A 3 0.51 56.05 -10.02
N GLN A 4 -0.31 56.82 -10.76
CA GLN A 4 -1.30 56.33 -11.70
C GLN A 4 -0.58 55.68 -12.89
N TYR A 5 -1.16 54.63 -13.47
CA TYR A 5 -1.01 54.38 -14.90
C TYR A 5 -2.36 54.08 -15.54
N LYS A 6 -2.55 54.75 -16.68
CA LYS A 6 -3.77 54.93 -17.45
C LYS A 6 -3.82 53.90 -18.59
N SER A 7 -5.04 53.63 -19.04
CA SER A 7 -5.43 52.69 -20.10
C SER A 7 -4.76 52.89 -21.46
N LEU A 8 -4.81 51.85 -22.29
CA LEU A 8 -4.98 51.95 -23.74
C LEU A 8 -5.54 50.63 -24.31
N GLN A 9 -6.76 50.72 -24.85
CA GLN A 9 -7.33 49.76 -25.81
C GLN A 9 -6.77 50.06 -27.20
N THR A 10 -6.57 49.04 -28.03
CA THR A 10 -6.59 49.21 -29.49
C THR A 10 -6.96 47.90 -30.19
N THR A 11 -7.98 48.00 -31.04
CA THR A 11 -8.54 46.99 -31.93
C THR A 11 -7.78 47.00 -33.26
N PHE A 12 -7.52 45.85 -33.87
CA PHE A 12 -7.22 45.75 -35.31
C PHE A 12 -7.80 44.45 -35.91
N SER A 13 -8.62 44.61 -36.94
CA SER A 13 -9.09 43.58 -37.88
C SER A 13 -8.21 43.62 -39.14
N ILE A 14 -8.12 42.51 -39.89
CA ILE A 14 -8.10 42.44 -41.38
C ILE A 14 -8.20 40.97 -41.86
N PRO A 15 -8.77 40.68 -43.05
CA PRO A 15 -9.28 39.37 -43.50
C PRO A 15 -8.57 38.76 -44.74
N TYR A 16 -9.08 37.60 -45.21
CA TYR A 16 -8.96 36.95 -46.54
C TYR A 16 -7.75 36.05 -46.91
N LEU A 17 -8.05 34.79 -47.29
CA LEU A 17 -7.47 33.99 -48.39
C LEU A 17 -8.32 32.68 -48.50
N ASP A 18 -9.29 32.50 -49.41
CA ASP A 18 -9.33 32.36 -50.88
C ASP A 18 -9.48 30.89 -51.33
N LYS A 19 -10.34 30.71 -52.34
CA LYS A 19 -10.85 29.49 -53.00
C LYS A 19 -9.70 28.80 -53.76
N THR A 20 -9.74 27.54 -54.18
CA THR A 20 -10.56 26.97 -55.28
C THR A 20 -10.00 25.56 -55.60
N PHE A 21 -10.81 24.56 -55.94
CA PHE A 21 -10.75 23.82 -57.22
C PHE A 21 -11.78 22.68 -57.30
N LYS A 22 -12.25 22.44 -58.53
CA LYS A 22 -13.45 21.73 -59.00
C LYS A 22 -13.03 20.50 -59.83
N ILE A 23 -13.82 19.41 -59.73
CA ILE A 23 -14.23 18.44 -60.79
C ILE A 23 -13.19 17.46 -61.39
N VAL A 24 -13.47 16.14 -61.29
CA VAL A 24 -13.51 15.11 -62.37
C VAL A 24 -14.39 13.94 -61.84
N HIS A 25 -15.64 13.74 -62.28
CA HIS A 25 -16.19 13.00 -63.45
C HIS A 25 -16.44 11.49 -63.21
N GLU A 26 -17.64 11.08 -63.64
CA GLU A 26 -18.29 9.76 -63.58
C GLU A 26 -17.48 8.61 -64.19
N ILE A 27 -17.58 7.43 -63.55
CA ILE A 27 -17.69 6.14 -64.27
C ILE A 27 -18.85 5.37 -63.62
N ASP A 28 -19.90 5.18 -64.41
CA ASP A 28 -21.00 4.27 -64.17
C ASP A 28 -20.62 2.87 -64.69
N MET A 29 -20.91 1.82 -63.91
CA MET A 29 -21.51 0.55 -64.38
C MET A 29 -21.41 -0.57 -63.32
N ALA A 30 -22.54 -0.77 -62.64
CA ALA A 30 -23.22 -2.05 -62.42
C ALA A 30 -22.40 -3.33 -62.08
N MET A 31 -22.42 -3.72 -60.80
CA MET A 31 -22.74 -5.11 -60.40
C MET A 31 -23.14 -5.24 -58.92
N ARG A 32 -24.44 -5.52 -58.69
CA ARG A 32 -25.12 -6.11 -57.50
C ARG A 32 -24.86 -5.51 -56.08
N PRO A 33 -25.79 -4.69 -55.55
CA PRO A 33 -25.77 -4.23 -54.17
C PRO A 33 -26.78 -5.01 -53.31
N LYS A 34 -26.45 -6.25 -52.89
CA LYS A 34 -27.28 -6.95 -51.87
C LYS A 34 -26.51 -7.73 -50.80
N ILE A 35 -25.17 -7.78 -50.86
CA ILE A 35 -24.36 -8.46 -49.82
C ILE A 35 -23.45 -7.48 -49.06
N LEU A 36 -23.15 -6.29 -49.62
CA LEU A 36 -22.32 -5.29 -48.92
C LEU A 36 -23.05 -4.57 -47.77
N LEU A 37 -24.39 -4.51 -47.77
CA LEU A 37 -25.14 -3.77 -46.74
C LEU A 37 -25.25 -4.54 -45.41
N LEU A 38 -25.06 -5.86 -45.42
CA LEU A 38 -25.09 -6.66 -44.19
C LEU A 38 -23.78 -6.55 -43.41
N ILE A 39 -22.66 -6.26 -44.09
CA ILE A 39 -21.34 -6.09 -43.47
C ILE A 39 -21.20 -4.70 -42.85
N THR A 40 -21.74 -3.64 -43.48
CA THR A 40 -21.73 -2.29 -42.88
C THR A 40 -22.70 -2.14 -41.71
N ILE A 41 -23.79 -2.91 -41.64
CA ILE A 41 -24.70 -2.91 -40.48
C ILE A 41 -24.17 -3.79 -39.33
N LEU A 42 -23.40 -4.85 -39.61
CA LEU A 42 -22.68 -5.60 -38.55
C LEU A 42 -21.48 -4.83 -37.98
N LEU A 43 -20.87 -3.93 -38.77
CA LEU A 43 -19.76 -3.06 -38.33
C LEU A 43 -20.23 -1.76 -37.64
N SER A 44 -21.54 -1.46 -37.67
CA SER A 44 -22.13 -0.28 -37.01
C SER A 44 -22.96 -0.62 -35.78
N LEU A 45 -23.00 -1.88 -35.34
CA LEU A 45 -23.33 -2.14 -33.95
C LEU A 45 -22.16 -1.57 -33.14
N PRO A 46 -22.36 -0.54 -32.29
CA PRO A 46 -21.37 -0.27 -31.28
C PRO A 46 -21.18 -1.62 -30.59
N THR A 47 -19.97 -2.15 -30.61
CA THR A 47 -19.58 -3.13 -29.61
C THR A 47 -19.97 -2.46 -28.31
N LEU A 48 -21.08 -2.93 -27.72
CA LEU A 48 -21.31 -2.82 -26.30
C LEU A 48 -20.12 -3.57 -25.70
N ALA A 49 -18.97 -2.91 -25.67
CA ALA A 49 -18.15 -2.95 -24.49
C ALA A 49 -19.17 -2.68 -23.40
N LEU A 50 -19.54 -3.74 -22.70
CA LEU A 50 -19.80 -3.63 -21.29
C LEU A 50 -18.55 -2.92 -20.77
N VAL A 51 -18.59 -1.58 -20.82
CA VAL A 51 -17.97 -0.77 -19.80
C VAL A 51 -18.68 -1.30 -18.58
N ALA A 52 -18.09 -2.32 -17.96
CA ALA A 52 -18.35 -2.56 -16.56
C ALA A 52 -18.20 -1.17 -15.98
N ASN A 53 -19.31 -0.59 -15.50
CA ASN A 53 -19.22 0.57 -14.65
C ASN A 53 -18.25 0.11 -13.57
N ALA A 54 -16.98 0.51 -13.70
CA ALA A 54 -15.97 0.23 -12.73
C ALA A 54 -16.42 1.11 -11.57
N SER A 55 -17.30 0.56 -10.74
CA SER A 55 -17.72 1.19 -9.51
C SER A 55 -16.42 1.51 -8.80
N SER A 56 -16.13 2.79 -8.66
CA SER A 56 -14.99 3.25 -7.89
C SER A 56 -14.92 2.43 -6.61
N PRO A 57 -13.78 1.78 -6.31
CA PRO A 57 -13.69 0.89 -5.16
C PRO A 57 -14.16 1.66 -3.93
N SER A 58 -15.07 1.05 -3.21
CA SER A 58 -15.62 1.57 -1.98
C SER A 58 -14.55 1.42 -0.89
N LEU A 59 -13.93 2.52 -0.50
CA LEU A 59 -12.85 2.54 0.49
C LEU A 59 -13.44 2.75 1.89
N TYR A 60 -12.93 1.99 2.86
CA TYR A 60 -13.26 2.19 4.26
C TYR A 60 -12.28 3.17 4.88
N VAL A 61 -12.79 4.23 5.51
CA VAL A 61 -12.00 5.29 6.10
C VAL A 61 -12.28 5.33 7.60
N MET A 62 -11.24 5.19 8.39
CA MET A 62 -11.25 5.39 9.84
C MET A 62 -10.47 6.66 10.15
N TYR A 63 -11.06 7.52 10.96
CA TYR A 63 -10.45 8.77 11.38
C TYR A 63 -10.56 8.91 12.89
N GLN A 64 -9.49 9.41 13.49
CA GLN A 64 -9.46 9.76 14.90
C GLN A 64 -8.61 11.02 15.10
N GLN A 65 -9.05 11.85 16.03
CA GLN A 65 -8.27 12.96 16.53
C GLN A 65 -8.41 13.04 18.05
N TYR A 66 -7.30 13.25 18.73
CA TYR A 66 -7.27 13.51 20.17
C TYR A 66 -6.36 14.68 20.46
N SER A 67 -6.77 15.53 21.40
CA SER A 67 -5.87 16.49 22.03
C SER A 67 -5.93 16.37 23.53
N SER A 68 -4.83 16.69 24.20
CA SER A 68 -4.76 16.72 25.65
C SER A 68 -3.77 17.77 26.12
N THR A 69 -4.21 18.63 27.03
CA THR A 69 -3.42 19.74 27.57
C THR A 69 -3.51 19.74 29.09
N LEU A 70 -2.35 19.81 29.75
CA LEU A 70 -2.23 20.13 31.17
C LEU A 70 -1.58 21.50 31.29
N GLN A 71 -2.31 22.43 31.90
CA GLN A 71 -1.87 23.80 32.13
C GLN A 71 -1.80 24.07 33.62
N ILE A 72 -0.68 24.61 34.09
CA ILE A 72 -0.43 24.90 35.50
C ILE A 72 -0.09 26.37 35.63
N THR A 73 -0.85 27.05 36.48
CA THR A 73 -0.64 28.45 36.89
C THR A 73 -0.56 28.50 38.42
N PRO A 74 -0.12 29.61 39.05
CA PRO A 74 -0.06 29.71 40.51
C PRO A 74 -1.40 29.50 41.20
N SER A 75 -2.51 29.80 40.53
CA SER A 75 -3.85 29.77 41.11
C SER A 75 -4.66 28.53 40.73
N HIS A 76 -4.38 27.92 39.57
CA HIS A 76 -5.19 26.83 39.04
C HIS A 76 -4.35 25.83 38.24
N ILE A 77 -4.76 24.57 38.31
CA ILE A 77 -4.35 23.49 37.41
C ILE A 77 -5.56 23.17 36.53
N THR A 78 -5.37 23.22 35.21
CA THR A 78 -6.42 22.97 34.23
C THR A 78 -6.03 21.80 33.35
N TYR A 79 -6.95 20.84 33.20
CA TYR A 79 -6.81 19.72 32.29
C TYR A 79 -7.86 19.83 31.19
N LYS A 80 -7.44 19.73 29.94
CA LYS A 80 -8.31 19.80 28.77
C LYS A 80 -8.08 18.60 27.88
N TYR A 81 -9.15 18.12 27.26
CA TYR A 81 -9.02 17.15 26.19
C TYR A 81 -10.16 17.29 25.18
N SER A 82 -9.89 16.88 23.95
CA SER A 82 -10.89 16.74 22.91
C SER A 82 -10.74 15.39 22.24
N SER A 83 -11.84 14.88 21.69
CA SER A 83 -11.85 13.59 21.01
C SER A 83 -12.82 13.60 19.85
N SER A 84 -12.38 13.11 18.71
CA SER A 84 -13.21 12.83 17.55
C SER A 84 -12.87 11.45 17.00
N ALA A 85 -13.89 10.69 16.64
CA ALA A 85 -13.73 9.43 15.93
C ALA A 85 -14.83 9.31 14.88
N TYR A 86 -14.46 8.96 13.66
CA TYR A 86 -15.39 8.87 12.54
C TYR A 86 -14.97 7.76 11.61
N ASN A 87 -15.90 6.83 11.37
CA ASN A 87 -15.70 5.75 10.43
C ASN A 87 -16.74 5.88 9.32
N THR A 88 -16.32 5.73 8.07
CA THR A 88 -17.20 5.86 6.92
C THR A 88 -16.73 5.00 5.77
N THR A 89 -17.58 4.92 4.75
CA THR A 89 -17.29 4.27 3.50
C THR A 89 -17.42 5.30 2.38
N MET A 90 -16.38 5.46 1.58
CA MET A 90 -16.28 6.50 0.56
C MET A 90 -16.02 5.89 -0.81
N SER A 91 -16.70 6.38 -1.85
CA SER A 91 -16.23 6.17 -3.21
C SER A 91 -14.89 6.88 -3.37
N SER A 92 -13.98 6.33 -4.18
CA SER A 92 -12.59 6.82 -4.39
C SER A 92 -12.45 8.26 -4.95
N THR A 93 -13.51 9.06 -4.93
CA THR A 93 -13.61 10.42 -5.46
C THR A 93 -13.73 11.43 -4.31
N ASN A 94 -12.89 12.48 -4.34
CA ASN A 94 -12.83 13.65 -3.45
C ASN A 94 -14.17 14.03 -2.79
N ASN A 95 -14.42 13.45 -1.62
CA ASN A 95 -15.54 13.84 -0.78
C ASN A 95 -14.96 14.41 0.51
N GLU A 96 -14.98 15.72 0.65
CA GLU A 96 -14.67 16.35 1.94
C GLU A 96 -15.79 16.04 2.94
N ARG A 97 -15.42 15.77 4.19
CA ARG A 97 -16.37 15.58 5.27
C ARG A 97 -15.99 16.43 6.46
N THR A 98 -16.94 17.23 6.93
CA THR A 98 -16.78 17.97 8.19
C THR A 98 -17.30 17.11 9.34
N ILE A 99 -16.44 16.87 10.32
CA ILE A 99 -16.75 16.12 11.54
C ILE A 99 -16.84 17.12 12.69
N MET A 100 -17.94 17.08 13.43
CA MET A 100 -18.11 17.88 14.66
C MET A 100 -17.57 17.09 15.86
N TYR A 101 -16.91 17.77 16.79
CA TYR A 101 -16.41 17.17 18.02
C TYR A 101 -16.39 18.17 19.17
N ASN A 102 -16.34 17.67 20.40
CA ASN A 102 -16.34 18.52 21.59
C ASN A 102 -14.95 18.53 22.25
N SER A 103 -14.60 19.69 22.78
CA SER A 103 -13.44 19.92 23.64
C SER A 103 -13.94 20.27 25.04
N TYR A 104 -13.34 19.66 26.05
CA TYR A 104 -13.72 19.81 27.45
C TYR A 104 -12.58 20.41 28.27
N SER A 105 -12.92 21.29 29.19
CA SER A 105 -11.99 21.91 30.13
C SER A 105 -12.40 21.64 31.56
N PHE A 106 -11.42 21.29 32.41
CA PHE A 106 -11.64 20.95 33.82
C PHE A 106 -10.61 21.62 34.71
N ASN A 107 -11.05 22.07 35.89
CA ASN A 107 -10.16 22.35 37.01
C ASN A 107 -9.76 21.04 37.69
N VAL A 108 -8.47 20.88 37.95
CA VAL A 108 -7.89 19.72 38.63
C VAL A 108 -7.78 20.04 40.11
N ASN A 109 -8.59 19.38 40.94
CA ASN A 109 -8.54 19.51 42.39
C ASN A 109 -7.67 18.39 42.96
N GLU A 110 -6.56 18.78 43.57
CA GLU A 110 -5.58 17.87 44.15
C GLU A 110 -5.94 17.49 45.59
N GLY A 111 -5.95 16.20 45.87
CA GLY A 111 -6.16 15.62 47.19
C GLY A 111 -4.90 14.91 47.72
N PRO A 112 -5.04 14.10 48.78
CA PRO A 112 -3.91 13.43 49.40
C PRO A 112 -3.27 12.38 48.47
N LEU A 113 -1.97 12.15 48.67
CA LEU A 113 -1.24 11.04 48.08
C LEU A 113 -1.82 9.70 48.56
N THR A 114 -2.11 8.79 47.62
CA THR A 114 -2.72 7.49 47.86
C THR A 114 -2.03 6.43 46.99
N ASN A 115 -1.79 5.24 47.55
CA ASN A 115 -1.31 4.09 46.79
C ASN A 115 -2.48 3.40 46.08
N TYR A 116 -2.44 3.37 44.75
CA TYR A 116 -3.38 2.62 43.93
C TYR A 116 -2.68 1.37 43.40
N THR A 117 -3.23 0.19 43.72
CA THR A 117 -2.73 -1.08 43.20
C THR A 117 -3.77 -1.70 42.29
N GLY A 118 -3.36 -2.14 41.11
CA GLY A 118 -4.26 -2.77 40.15
C GLY A 118 -3.53 -3.35 38.96
N GLN A 119 -4.26 -4.15 38.18
CA GLN A 119 -3.80 -4.66 36.91
C GLN A 119 -4.08 -3.66 35.79
N VAL A 120 -3.12 -3.53 34.88
CA VAL A 120 -3.27 -2.83 33.61
C VAL A 120 -2.99 -3.81 32.48
N SER A 121 -3.89 -3.87 31.50
CA SER A 121 -3.74 -4.72 30.31
C SER A 121 -3.86 -3.92 29.03
N VAL A 122 -2.99 -4.22 28.07
CA VAL A 122 -2.98 -3.64 26.72
C VAL A 122 -3.30 -4.74 25.72
N ASN A 123 -4.26 -4.50 24.84
CA ASN A 123 -4.54 -5.35 23.68
C ASN A 123 -4.21 -4.60 22.40
N VAL A 124 -3.42 -5.25 21.54
CA VAL A 124 -2.95 -4.74 20.26
C VAL A 124 -3.72 -5.43 19.14
N ASN A 125 -4.37 -4.62 18.30
CA ASN A 125 -4.97 -5.03 17.03
C ASN A 125 -4.24 -4.32 15.88
N PRO A 126 -4.39 -4.78 14.63
CA PRO A 126 -3.61 -4.22 13.51
C PRO A 126 -3.73 -2.71 13.30
N PHE A 127 -4.90 -2.13 13.60
CA PHE A 127 -5.17 -0.69 13.46
C PHE A 127 -5.75 -0.08 14.73
N GLY A 128 -5.50 -0.66 15.90
CA GLY A 128 -6.04 -0.13 17.13
C GLY A 128 -5.48 -0.75 18.39
N ILE A 129 -5.52 0.03 19.47
CA ILE A 129 -5.06 -0.38 20.79
C ILE A 129 -6.21 -0.22 21.78
N SER A 130 -6.34 -1.18 22.68
CA SER A 130 -7.27 -1.11 23.81
C SER A 130 -6.50 -1.24 25.12
N VAL A 131 -6.73 -0.34 26.07
CA VAL A 131 -6.10 -0.34 27.39
C VAL A 131 -7.17 -0.49 28.44
N THR A 132 -7.09 -1.53 29.26
CA THR A 132 -7.90 -1.69 30.47
C THR A 132 -7.04 -1.36 31.67
N SER A 133 -7.45 -0.39 32.48
CA SER A 133 -6.74 0.00 33.70
C SER A 133 -7.65 -0.16 34.92
N GLN A 134 -7.17 -0.87 35.94
CA GLN A 134 -7.77 -0.86 37.28
C GLN A 134 -7.27 0.29 38.15
N ILE A 135 -6.16 0.93 37.76
CA ILE A 135 -5.64 2.14 38.42
C ILE A 135 -6.42 3.35 37.88
N PRO A 136 -6.97 4.21 38.76
CA PRO A 136 -7.74 5.38 38.34
C PRO A 136 -6.82 6.48 37.80
N GLN A 137 -7.44 7.54 37.27
CA GLN A 137 -6.81 8.76 36.78
C GLN A 137 -6.04 8.60 35.46
N LEU A 138 -6.29 7.55 34.67
CA LEU A 138 -5.71 7.44 33.32
C LEU A 138 -6.25 8.60 32.47
N ALA A 139 -5.31 9.40 31.93
CA ALA A 139 -5.62 10.63 31.22
C ALA A 139 -5.19 10.58 29.75
N ARG A 140 -4.05 9.93 29.45
CA ARG A 140 -3.52 9.81 28.09
C ARG A 140 -2.98 8.41 27.83
N VAL A 141 -3.12 7.96 26.59
CA VAL A 141 -2.41 6.80 26.04
C VAL A 141 -1.69 7.30 24.80
N LEU A 142 -0.37 7.28 24.84
CA LEU A 142 0.50 7.71 23.75
C LEU A 142 1.21 6.49 23.17
N LEU A 143 1.29 6.41 21.85
CA LEU A 143 2.12 5.44 21.14
C LEU A 143 3.32 6.18 20.55
N VAL A 144 4.49 5.58 20.68
CA VAL A 144 5.76 6.10 20.16
C VAL A 144 6.52 4.97 19.47
N GLU A 145 6.70 5.07 18.17
CA GLU A 145 7.64 4.27 17.37
C GLU A 145 8.74 5.20 16.84
N PRO A 146 9.94 5.18 17.45
CA PRO A 146 10.99 6.12 17.13
C PRO A 146 11.33 6.15 15.63
N GLY A 147 11.31 7.36 15.06
CA GLY A 147 11.64 7.59 13.66
C GLY A 147 10.57 7.18 12.65
N LEU A 148 9.38 6.78 13.12
CA LEU A 148 8.26 6.49 12.23
C LEU A 148 6.94 7.13 12.66
N ILE A 149 6.43 6.92 13.87
CA ILE A 149 5.09 7.41 14.22
C ILE A 149 4.93 7.67 15.71
N ASP A 150 4.39 8.83 16.04
CA ASP A 150 3.90 9.19 17.37
C ASP A 150 2.39 9.44 17.28
N GLU A 151 1.62 9.00 18.29
CA GLU A 151 0.15 9.10 18.23
C GLU A 151 -0.47 9.23 19.63
N VAL A 152 -1.44 10.13 19.76
CA VAL A 152 -2.36 10.15 20.91
C VAL A 152 -3.47 9.13 20.66
N VAL A 153 -3.22 7.88 21.04
CA VAL A 153 -4.19 6.78 20.89
C VAL A 153 -5.50 7.08 21.62
N TRP A 154 -5.40 7.72 22.80
CA TRP A 154 -6.58 8.11 23.58
C TRP A 154 -6.26 9.27 24.52
N ALA A 155 -7.20 10.20 24.66
CA ALA A 155 -7.18 11.24 25.69
C ALA A 155 -8.55 11.36 26.37
N GLY A 156 -8.55 11.56 27.69
CA GLY A 156 -9.75 11.70 28.50
C GLY A 156 -9.44 11.72 29.99
N PHE A 157 -10.37 11.27 30.82
CA PHE A 157 -10.12 11.00 32.24
C PHE A 157 -11.00 9.83 32.72
N THR A 158 -10.38 8.78 33.28
CA THR A 158 -11.10 7.64 33.87
C THR A 158 -10.80 7.56 35.36
N ASN A 159 -11.80 7.30 36.20
CA ASN A 159 -11.63 7.21 37.66
C ASN A 159 -12.07 5.87 38.25
N SER A 160 -12.44 4.92 37.39
CA SER A 160 -12.86 3.56 37.72
C SER A 160 -12.21 2.59 36.74
N THR A 161 -12.31 1.29 37.01
CA THR A 161 -11.83 0.27 36.08
C THR A 161 -12.55 0.41 34.74
N THR A 162 -11.79 0.83 33.72
CA THR A 162 -12.33 1.18 32.41
C THR A 162 -11.42 0.65 31.31
N THR A 163 -12.03 0.29 30.17
CA THR A 163 -11.30 0.00 28.93
C THR A 163 -11.45 1.17 27.98
N VAL A 164 -10.32 1.78 27.61
CA VAL A 164 -10.26 2.82 26.58
C VAL A 164 -9.75 2.22 25.29
N LYS A 165 -10.20 2.75 24.15
CA LYS A 165 -9.84 2.25 22.82
C LYS A 165 -9.56 3.41 21.88
N GLY A 166 -8.62 3.21 20.97
CA GLY A 166 -8.37 4.15 19.88
C GLY A 166 -7.67 3.50 18.70
N LEU A 167 -7.73 4.19 17.57
CA LEU A 167 -6.91 3.92 16.40
C LEU A 167 -5.44 4.11 16.76
N ALA A 168 -4.62 3.25 16.21
CA ALA A 168 -3.18 3.26 16.40
C ALA A 168 -2.53 2.48 15.26
N TYR A 169 -1.33 2.88 14.87
CA TYR A 169 -0.49 2.15 13.94
C TYR A 169 0.94 2.15 14.46
N PHE A 170 1.64 1.04 14.26
CA PHE A 170 3.09 0.94 14.37
C PHE A 170 3.55 -0.19 13.45
N ASN A 171 4.76 -0.11 12.91
CA ASN A 171 5.26 -1.01 11.88
C ASN A 171 5.86 -2.29 12.48
N ASN A 172 6.67 -2.19 13.53
CA ASN A 172 7.31 -3.37 14.13
C ASN A 172 7.15 -3.44 15.64
N THR A 173 7.74 -2.47 16.34
CA THR A 173 7.71 -2.40 17.80
C THR A 173 7.52 -0.95 18.23
N ALA A 174 6.68 -0.73 19.23
CA ALA A 174 6.43 0.61 19.76
C ALA A 174 6.47 0.61 21.29
N THR A 175 6.59 1.80 21.85
CA THR A 175 6.34 2.04 23.28
C THR A 175 4.96 2.65 23.46
N LEU A 176 4.12 2.00 24.26
CA LEU A 176 2.87 2.59 24.72
C LEU A 176 3.11 3.25 26.09
N LEU A 177 2.91 4.55 26.15
CA LEU A 177 3.05 5.38 27.35
C LEU A 177 1.65 5.75 27.88
N LEU A 178 1.32 5.22 29.05
CA LEU A 178 0.08 5.52 29.77
C LEU A 178 0.39 6.62 30.77
N GLN A 179 -0.33 7.73 30.68
CA GLN A 179 -0.15 8.87 31.58
C GLN A 179 -1.35 9.00 32.50
N PHE A 180 -1.09 8.90 33.81
CA PHE A 180 -2.06 9.08 34.87
C PHE A 180 -1.96 10.50 35.41
N LEU A 181 -3.06 11.25 35.40
CA LEU A 181 -3.09 12.62 35.91
C LEU A 181 -2.81 12.61 37.41
N ASN A 182 -1.78 13.34 37.83
CA ASN A 182 -1.22 13.32 39.18
C ASN A 182 -1.04 14.76 39.70
N GLY A 183 -2.16 15.46 39.86
CA GLY A 183 -2.16 16.88 40.24
C GLY A 183 -1.55 17.77 39.15
N SER A 184 -0.44 18.43 39.45
CA SER A 184 0.33 19.29 38.54
C SER A 184 1.28 18.53 37.60
N SER A 185 1.14 17.21 37.46
CA SER A 185 2.02 16.38 36.62
C SER A 185 1.31 15.14 36.10
N PHE A 186 2.04 14.33 35.33
CA PHE A 186 1.62 12.98 34.95
C PHE A 186 2.55 11.94 35.55
N ALA A 187 1.98 10.86 36.08
CA ALA A 187 2.71 9.63 36.37
C ALA A 187 2.65 8.71 35.15
N ASN A 188 3.78 8.11 34.80
CA ASN A 188 3.97 7.40 33.54
C ASN A 188 4.14 5.88 33.77
N VAL A 189 3.45 5.08 32.95
CA VAL A 189 3.65 3.63 32.86
C VAL A 189 3.89 3.27 31.40
N THR A 190 4.89 2.45 31.13
CA THR A 190 5.25 2.07 29.76
C THR A 190 5.04 0.57 29.49
N PHE A 191 4.66 0.25 28.25
CA PHE A 191 4.65 -1.09 27.69
C PHE A 191 5.45 -1.11 26.39
N ALA A 192 6.37 -2.06 26.25
CA ALA A 192 6.95 -2.37 24.95
C ALA A 192 6.00 -3.33 24.24
N ILE A 193 5.54 -2.95 23.05
CA ILE A 193 4.57 -3.71 22.27
C ILE A 193 5.13 -4.07 20.89
N SER A 194 4.64 -5.16 20.33
CA SER A 194 4.98 -5.69 19.00
C SER A 194 3.78 -6.41 18.40
N HIS A 195 3.83 -6.71 17.10
CA HIS A 195 2.81 -7.53 16.43
C HIS A 195 2.92 -9.04 16.73
N SER A 196 3.98 -9.48 17.42
CA SER A 196 4.16 -10.89 17.80
C SER A 196 3.29 -11.35 18.96
N GLN A 197 2.77 -10.39 19.76
CA GLN A 197 1.96 -10.65 20.93
C GLN A 197 0.79 -9.66 20.98
N ILE A 198 -0.41 -10.20 21.20
CA ILE A 198 -1.68 -9.45 21.12
C ILE A 198 -2.03 -8.81 22.48
N THR A 199 -1.61 -9.41 23.60
CA THR A 199 -2.03 -8.96 24.94
C THR A 199 -0.83 -8.81 25.87
N TYR A 200 -0.72 -7.69 26.56
CA TYR A 200 0.31 -7.38 27.56
C TYR A 200 -0.34 -7.03 28.89
N GLN A 201 0.21 -7.49 30.00
CA GLN A 201 -0.38 -7.24 31.33
C GLN A 201 0.70 -6.95 32.38
N LYS A 202 0.41 -6.02 33.29
CA LYS A 202 1.24 -5.72 34.45
C LYS A 202 0.36 -5.48 35.67
N THR A 203 0.76 -5.98 36.82
CA THR A 203 0.24 -5.53 38.12
C THR A 203 1.15 -4.43 38.62
N LEU A 204 0.56 -3.30 38.99
CA LEU A 204 1.29 -2.07 39.30
C LEU A 204 0.77 -1.48 40.61
N THR A 205 1.65 -0.84 41.35
CA THR A 205 1.30 0.03 42.48
C THR A 205 1.86 1.42 42.19
N LEU A 206 0.98 2.41 42.04
CA LEU A 206 1.36 3.81 41.80
C LEU A 206 0.96 4.67 43.01
N LEU A 207 1.90 5.50 43.47
CA LEU A 207 1.62 6.53 44.46
C LEU A 207 1.19 7.81 43.72
N LEU A 208 -0.10 8.12 43.79
CA LEU A 208 -0.71 9.25 43.06
C LEU A 208 -1.47 10.16 44.02
N HIS A 209 -1.46 11.46 43.77
CA HIS A 209 -2.42 12.39 44.35
C HIS A 209 -3.82 12.00 43.89
N LYS A 210 -4.77 11.95 44.82
CA LYS A 210 -6.18 11.81 44.44
C LYS A 210 -6.62 13.03 43.64
N VAL A 211 -7.13 12.83 42.43
CA VAL A 211 -7.58 13.90 41.55
C VAL A 211 -9.09 13.87 41.37
N ASN A 212 -9.73 15.03 41.54
CA ASN A 212 -11.13 15.24 41.14
C ASN A 212 -11.21 16.37 40.10
N LEU A 213 -11.96 16.14 39.03
CA LEU A 213 -12.16 17.12 37.97
C LEU A 213 -13.48 17.86 38.13
N THR A 214 -13.44 19.19 38.01
CA THR A 214 -14.64 20.04 37.94
C THR A 214 -14.69 20.68 36.56
N MET A 215 -15.73 20.38 35.77
CA MET A 215 -15.87 20.94 34.41
C MET A 215 -16.05 22.45 34.46
N THR A 216 -15.26 23.17 33.67
CA THR A 216 -15.27 24.64 33.57
C THR A 216 -15.69 25.14 32.20
N GLY A 217 -15.66 24.29 31.17
CA GLY A 217 -16.11 24.67 29.83
C GLY A 217 -16.27 23.47 28.89
N GLU A 218 -17.11 23.67 27.89
CA GLU A 218 -17.31 22.77 26.75
C GLU A 218 -17.40 23.62 25.49
N LEU A 219 -16.66 23.23 24.45
CA LEU A 219 -16.64 23.90 23.15
C LEU A 219 -16.87 22.88 22.05
N GLN A 220 -17.81 23.15 21.15
CA GLN A 220 -17.99 22.36 19.94
C GLN A 220 -17.11 22.92 18.81
N LEU A 221 -16.34 22.03 18.18
CA LEU A 221 -15.39 22.31 17.12
C LEU A 221 -15.75 21.48 15.88
N SER A 222 -15.14 21.83 14.75
CA SER A 222 -15.26 21.07 13.51
C SER A 222 -13.90 20.86 12.85
N VAL A 223 -13.76 19.74 12.15
CA VAL A 223 -12.59 19.43 11.33
C VAL A 223 -13.03 18.88 9.99
N THR A 224 -12.43 19.37 8.91
CA THR A 224 -12.68 18.85 7.57
C THR A 224 -11.63 17.81 7.21
N VAL A 225 -12.09 16.61 6.88
CA VAL A 225 -11.27 15.51 6.40
C VAL A 225 -11.41 15.44 4.89
N GLN A 226 -10.29 15.61 4.19
CA GLN A 226 -10.17 15.40 2.75
C GLN A 226 -9.65 13.99 2.47
N GLY A 227 -9.87 13.46 1.27
CA GLY A 227 -9.33 12.18 0.80
C GLY A 227 -8.34 12.41 -0.33
N THR A 228 -7.19 13.02 -0.04
CA THR A 228 -6.08 13.12 -0.99
C THR A 228 -5.14 11.94 -0.78
N TYR A 229 -4.65 11.37 -1.87
CA TYR A 229 -3.63 10.31 -1.87
C TYR A 229 -2.28 10.90 -2.27
N PRO A 230 -1.17 10.39 -1.70
CA PRO A 230 0.16 10.71 -2.18
C PRO A 230 0.27 10.48 -3.70
N GLN A 231 1.05 11.32 -4.37
CA GLN A 231 1.58 10.95 -5.67
C GLN A 231 2.79 10.03 -5.46
N ARG A 232 2.75 8.83 -6.05
CA ARG A 232 3.85 7.85 -5.96
C ARG A 232 5.12 8.40 -6.62
N TYR A 233 6.28 8.06 -6.05
CA TYR A 233 7.61 8.45 -6.54
C TYR A 233 7.86 9.97 -6.57
N SER A 234 7.14 10.75 -5.77
CA SER A 234 7.39 12.18 -5.56
C SER A 234 7.57 12.49 -4.08
N LYS A 235 8.11 13.67 -3.81
CA LYS A 235 8.09 14.23 -2.46
C LYS A 235 6.65 14.56 -2.07
N MET A 236 6.41 14.65 -0.76
CA MET A 236 5.14 15.08 -0.18
C MET A 236 5.35 16.36 0.62
N GLU A 237 4.40 17.28 0.49
CA GLU A 237 4.29 18.47 1.34
C GLU A 237 3.25 18.23 2.43
N PHE A 238 3.63 18.53 3.66
CA PHE A 238 2.79 18.47 4.83
C PHE A 238 2.51 19.86 5.36
N ASN A 239 1.32 20.05 5.94
CA ASN A 239 0.92 21.32 6.52
C ASN A 239 0.06 21.09 7.78
N TYR A 240 0.40 21.75 8.88
CA TYR A 240 -0.38 21.75 10.12
C TYR A 240 -0.27 23.11 10.81
N GLU A 241 -1.39 23.80 11.00
CA GLU A 241 -1.46 25.11 11.70
C GLU A 241 -0.42 26.15 11.26
N GLY A 242 -0.09 26.18 9.96
CA GLY A 242 0.90 27.12 9.40
C GLY A 242 2.36 26.65 9.48
N ILE A 243 2.61 25.46 10.03
CA ILE A 243 3.89 24.76 9.93
C ILE A 243 3.83 23.87 8.70
N SER A 244 4.84 24.00 7.83
CA SER A 244 4.97 23.23 6.59
C SER A 244 6.26 22.42 6.62
N ALA A 245 6.20 21.21 6.08
CA ALA A 245 7.35 20.33 5.93
C ALA A 245 7.31 19.62 4.57
N GLU A 246 8.47 19.23 4.05
CA GLU A 246 8.56 18.39 2.87
C GLU A 246 9.28 17.09 3.23
N ALA A 247 8.81 15.94 2.71
CA ALA A 247 9.47 14.65 2.88
C ALA A 247 9.75 13.98 1.53
N PRO A 248 10.94 13.40 1.32
CA PRO A 248 11.13 12.41 0.27
C PRO A 248 10.33 11.14 0.56
N TYR A 249 10.04 10.35 -0.47
CA TYR A 249 9.49 9.00 -0.29
C TYR A 249 10.61 8.00 0.01
N ASN A 250 10.29 6.98 0.80
CA ASN A 250 11.11 5.80 0.99
C ASN A 250 10.28 4.54 0.68
N THR A 251 10.83 3.60 -0.08
CA THR A 251 10.19 2.32 -0.35
C THR A 251 10.69 1.26 0.61
N SER A 252 9.77 0.57 1.29
CA SER A 252 10.08 -0.50 2.24
C SER A 252 8.99 -1.57 2.21
N ILE A 253 9.01 -2.48 3.18
CA ILE A 253 7.85 -3.27 3.58
C ILE A 253 7.31 -2.71 4.90
N ALA A 254 5.99 -2.72 5.06
CA ALA A 254 5.33 -2.27 6.27
C ALA A 254 4.20 -3.20 6.68
N TYR A 255 3.95 -3.29 7.99
CA TYR A 255 2.93 -4.16 8.55
C TYR A 255 1.53 -3.64 8.18
N TYR A 256 0.74 -4.48 7.54
CA TYR A 256 -0.62 -4.21 7.16
C TYR A 256 -1.50 -5.43 7.52
N ASN A 257 -2.39 -5.24 8.48
CA ASN A 257 -3.45 -6.20 8.81
C ASN A 257 -3.01 -7.67 8.93
N GLY A 258 -1.91 -7.94 9.64
CA GLY A 258 -1.45 -9.31 9.93
C GLY A 258 -0.26 -9.78 9.09
N THR A 259 0.19 -9.02 8.09
CA THR A 259 1.37 -9.37 7.29
C THR A 259 2.16 -8.12 6.88
N TYR A 260 3.40 -8.28 6.43
CA TYR A 260 4.17 -7.21 5.82
C TYR A 260 3.91 -7.16 4.32
N VAL A 261 3.58 -5.98 3.80
CA VAL A 261 3.35 -5.71 2.38
C VAL A 261 4.28 -4.60 1.90
N PRO A 262 4.57 -4.49 0.59
CA PRO A 262 5.30 -3.34 0.06
C PRO A 262 4.63 -2.01 0.45
N ALA A 263 5.44 -1.01 0.79
CA ALA A 263 4.96 0.28 1.24
C ALA A 263 5.85 1.44 0.80
N MET A 264 5.24 2.62 0.65
CA MET A 264 5.91 3.90 0.49
C MET A 264 5.63 4.73 1.73
N ILE A 265 6.69 5.30 2.30
CA ILE A 265 6.64 6.05 3.54
C ILE A 265 7.18 7.45 3.29
N TRP A 266 6.43 8.46 3.75
CA TRP A 266 6.83 9.86 3.81
C TRP A 266 6.79 10.28 5.28
N SER A 267 7.92 10.74 5.81
CA SER A 267 8.00 11.17 7.20
C SER A 267 8.85 12.44 7.32
N SER A 268 8.39 13.39 8.11
CA SER A 268 9.13 14.64 8.38
C SER A 268 8.78 15.18 9.76
N GLU A 269 9.72 15.93 10.35
CA GLU A 269 9.54 16.66 11.61
C GLU A 269 9.76 18.14 11.31
N ALA A 270 8.91 19.00 11.86
CA ALA A 270 9.06 20.44 11.77
C ALA A 270 8.72 21.13 13.10
N GLY A 271 9.52 22.13 13.47
CA GLY A 271 9.27 23.00 14.61
C GLY A 271 8.67 24.33 14.18
N GLY A 272 7.78 24.89 15.00
CA GLY A 272 7.22 26.21 14.76
C GLY A 272 6.37 26.73 15.91
N LEU A 273 5.79 27.91 15.68
CA LEU A 273 4.84 28.51 16.61
C LEU A 273 3.45 27.89 16.39
N LEU A 274 2.94 27.21 17.40
CA LEU A 274 1.59 26.64 17.42
C LEU A 274 0.67 27.55 18.23
N SER A 275 -0.56 27.71 17.74
CA SER A 275 -1.56 28.54 18.40
C SER A 275 -2.06 27.85 19.66
N THR A 276 -2.06 28.56 20.79
CA THR A 276 -2.68 28.09 22.02
C THR A 276 -3.66 29.13 22.54
N GLU A 277 -4.51 28.75 23.50
CA GLU A 277 -5.48 29.67 24.10
C GLU A 277 -4.83 30.85 24.84
N VAL A 278 -3.54 30.75 25.20
CA VAL A 278 -2.82 31.80 25.94
C VAL A 278 -2.00 32.68 24.99
N THR A 279 -1.23 32.05 24.11
CA THR A 279 -0.32 32.69 23.16
C THR A 279 0.18 31.68 22.12
N ASN A 280 1.02 32.10 21.18
CA ASN A 280 1.72 31.17 20.31
C ASN A 280 2.94 30.62 21.04
N LEU A 281 3.02 29.30 21.16
CA LEU A 281 4.13 28.61 21.84
C LEU A 281 4.94 27.79 20.83
N GLN A 282 6.24 27.68 21.06
CA GLN A 282 7.09 26.79 20.28
C GLN A 282 6.65 25.34 20.51
N GLY A 283 6.42 24.62 19.42
CA GLY A 283 6.13 23.19 19.42
C GLY A 283 6.79 22.48 18.26
N ASN A 284 6.65 21.16 18.27
CA ASN A 284 7.09 20.26 17.20
C ASN A 284 5.88 19.56 16.60
N VAL A 285 5.97 19.28 15.29
CA VAL A 285 4.97 18.53 14.54
C VAL A 285 5.67 17.44 13.75
N ASP A 286 5.23 16.21 13.96
CA ASP A 286 5.66 15.02 13.26
C ASP A 286 4.58 14.61 12.26
N PHE A 287 5.01 14.34 11.03
CA PHE A 287 4.15 13.95 9.92
C PHE A 287 4.54 12.57 9.43
N THR A 288 3.56 11.70 9.18
CA THR A 288 3.80 10.38 8.60
C THR A 288 2.65 9.94 7.71
N ASP A 289 2.96 9.74 6.44
CA ASP A 289 2.07 9.11 5.47
C ASP A 289 2.67 7.78 5.01
N ILE A 290 1.83 6.74 4.95
CA ILE A 290 2.21 5.41 4.44
C ILE A 290 1.18 4.96 3.41
N GLU A 291 1.61 4.58 2.22
CA GLU A 291 0.79 3.88 1.23
C GLU A 291 1.21 2.41 1.16
N PHE A 292 0.23 1.49 1.22
CA PHE A 292 0.44 0.05 1.21
C PHE A 292 0.00 -0.55 -0.12
N PHE A 293 0.77 -1.50 -0.64
CA PHE A 293 0.55 -2.09 -1.95
C PHE A 293 0.40 -3.60 -1.91
N GLY A 294 -0.46 -4.12 -2.77
CA GLY A 294 -0.77 -5.55 -2.89
C GLY A 294 -0.39 -6.08 -4.26
N VAL A 295 -1.10 -7.14 -4.68
CA VAL A 295 -0.83 -7.83 -5.94
C VAL A 295 -0.89 -6.84 -7.10
N ASN A 296 0.08 -6.95 -8.01
CA ASN A 296 0.30 -6.09 -9.17
C ASN A 296 0.58 -4.59 -8.86
N GLY A 297 0.87 -4.25 -7.61
CA GLY A 297 1.06 -2.86 -7.18
C GLY A 297 -0.24 -2.08 -6.96
N THR A 298 -1.33 -2.82 -6.74
CA THR A 298 -2.63 -2.26 -6.40
C THR A 298 -2.60 -1.59 -5.03
N PHE A 299 -3.36 -0.50 -4.87
CA PHE A 299 -3.53 0.17 -3.59
C PHE A 299 -4.33 -0.72 -2.62
N VAL A 300 -3.72 -1.06 -1.48
CA VAL A 300 -4.36 -1.84 -0.41
C VAL A 300 -4.89 -0.92 0.69
N GLY A 301 -4.18 0.15 0.99
CA GLY A 301 -4.60 1.12 1.99
C GLY A 301 -3.59 2.23 2.17
N SER A 302 -3.93 3.18 3.04
CA SER A 302 -3.00 4.22 3.48
C SER A 302 -3.21 4.60 4.94
N LEU A 303 -2.19 5.22 5.49
CA LEU A 303 -2.16 5.85 6.80
C LEU A 303 -1.71 7.30 6.60
N ASP A 304 -2.43 8.25 7.20
CA ASP A 304 -2.02 9.64 7.38
C ASP A 304 -2.02 9.90 8.88
N ASN A 305 -0.88 10.36 9.40
CA ASN A 305 -0.69 10.71 10.78
C ASN A 305 -0.02 12.07 10.91
N THR A 306 -0.56 12.89 11.81
CA THR A 306 0.08 14.12 12.26
C THR A 306 0.04 14.15 13.78
N PHE A 307 1.19 14.30 14.42
CA PHE A 307 1.32 14.46 15.86
C PHE A 307 1.96 15.81 16.15
N SER A 308 1.46 16.54 17.14
CA SER A 308 2.09 17.76 17.60
C SER A 308 2.23 17.77 19.11
N SER A 309 3.32 18.39 19.57
CA SER A 309 3.62 18.51 20.99
C SER A 309 4.14 19.89 21.34
N ILE A 310 3.72 20.37 22.51
CA ILE A 310 4.19 21.61 23.12
C ILE A 310 4.54 21.29 24.56
N TYR A 311 5.78 21.58 24.93
CA TYR A 311 6.18 21.65 26.33
C TYR A 311 6.82 23.01 26.61
N PHE A 312 6.14 23.81 27.42
CA PHE A 312 6.62 25.12 27.84
C PHE A 312 6.57 25.21 29.36
N SER A 313 7.64 25.68 29.97
CA SER A 313 7.71 25.95 31.41
C SER A 313 8.44 27.27 31.63
N HIS A 314 7.76 28.22 32.24
CA HIS A 314 8.33 29.51 32.60
C HIS A 314 7.95 29.85 34.03
N GLN A 315 8.96 30.17 34.85
CA GLN A 315 8.80 30.67 36.22
C GLN A 315 9.39 32.08 36.29
N GLY A 316 8.54 33.09 36.14
CA GLY A 316 8.92 34.49 36.20
C GLY A 316 8.09 35.29 37.20
N LEU A 317 8.49 36.54 37.44
CA LEU A 317 7.83 37.47 38.36
C LEU A 317 6.40 37.87 37.91
N ILE A 318 6.14 37.83 36.60
CA ILE A 318 4.87 38.28 36.00
C ILE A 318 4.04 37.10 35.48
N ILE A 319 4.69 36.04 34.99
CA ILE A 319 4.04 34.86 34.44
C ILE A 319 4.70 33.63 35.04
N ASN A 320 3.89 32.76 35.63
CA ASN A 320 4.31 31.42 36.00
C ASN A 320 3.34 30.45 35.31
N LEU A 321 3.84 29.72 34.33
CA LEU A 321 3.03 28.88 33.46
C LEU A 321 3.83 27.62 33.09
N THR A 322 3.25 26.46 33.34
CA THR A 322 3.66 25.22 32.68
C THR A 322 2.53 24.77 31.76
N TYR A 323 2.88 24.43 30.53
CA TYR A 323 1.96 24.01 29.47
C TYR A 323 2.51 22.73 28.84
N ASN A 324 1.76 21.63 28.97
CA ASN A 324 2.10 20.33 28.40
C ASN A 324 0.93 19.88 27.53
N SER A 325 1.08 20.01 26.22
CA SER A 325 0.05 19.68 25.25
C SER A 325 0.54 18.68 24.22
N VAL A 326 -0.34 17.75 23.88
CA VAL A 326 -0.19 16.83 22.76
C VAL A 326 -1.48 16.83 21.95
N ASN A 327 -1.35 16.74 20.63
CA ASN A 327 -2.47 16.59 19.71
C ASN A 327 -2.06 15.58 18.64
N SER A 328 -2.97 14.73 18.21
CA SER A 328 -2.75 13.90 17.04
C SER A 328 -4.00 13.72 16.22
N ARG A 329 -3.77 13.49 14.93
CA ARG A 329 -4.75 13.09 13.93
C ARG A 329 -4.22 11.85 13.24
N ILE A 330 -5.05 10.82 13.16
CA ILE A 330 -4.77 9.61 12.38
C ILE A 330 -5.95 9.31 11.46
N ARG A 331 -5.64 9.00 10.20
CA ARG A 331 -6.59 8.58 9.17
C ARG A 331 -6.07 7.31 8.52
N ILE A 332 -6.85 6.24 8.57
CA ILE A 332 -6.54 4.96 7.94
C ILE A 332 -7.56 4.71 6.84
N VAL A 333 -7.07 4.48 5.62
CA VAL A 333 -7.87 4.10 4.46
C VAL A 333 -7.60 2.65 4.12
N ILE A 334 -8.66 1.88 3.92
CA ILE A 334 -8.60 0.46 3.60
C ILE A 334 -9.35 0.22 2.30
N ASN A 335 -8.70 -0.44 1.35
CA ASN A 335 -9.33 -0.99 0.17
C ASN A 335 -9.76 -2.44 0.45
N PRO A 336 -11.06 -2.70 0.71
CA PRO A 336 -11.50 -4.03 1.12
C PRO A 336 -11.43 -5.07 -0.01
N THR A 337 -11.27 -4.64 -1.26
CA THR A 337 -11.20 -5.55 -2.42
C THR A 337 -9.77 -5.80 -2.89
N ALA A 338 -8.76 -5.21 -2.24
CA ALA A 338 -7.37 -5.42 -2.62
C ALA A 338 -6.85 -6.78 -2.13
N GLU A 339 -6.13 -7.47 -2.99
CA GLU A 339 -5.49 -8.74 -2.67
C GLU A 339 -4.05 -8.51 -2.22
N TYR A 340 -3.67 -9.15 -1.12
CA TYR A 340 -2.32 -9.20 -0.58
C TYR A 340 -2.14 -10.49 0.22
N ALA A 341 -0.90 -10.92 0.36
CA ALA A 341 -0.53 -12.21 0.91
C ALA A 341 0.75 -12.13 1.73
N LYS A 342 1.08 -13.25 2.40
CA LYS A 342 2.31 -13.35 3.17
C LYS A 342 3.53 -13.37 2.22
N PRO A 343 4.57 -12.57 2.48
CA PRO A 343 5.77 -12.54 1.65
C PRO A 343 6.51 -13.89 1.71
N SER A 344 6.98 -14.36 0.55
CA SER A 344 7.92 -15.48 0.45
C SER A 344 9.35 -15.00 0.22
N VAL A 345 9.51 -13.99 -0.65
CA VAL A 345 10.77 -13.32 -0.96
C VAL A 345 10.46 -11.83 -1.10
N SER A 346 11.30 -10.97 -0.54
CA SER A 346 11.23 -9.51 -0.69
C SER A 346 12.57 -8.99 -1.18
N THR A 347 12.56 -8.09 -2.14
CA THR A 347 13.77 -7.42 -2.64
C THR A 347 13.45 -6.00 -3.10
N THR A 348 14.45 -5.13 -3.09
CA THR A 348 14.32 -3.76 -3.61
C THR A 348 15.09 -3.68 -4.92
N VAL A 349 14.38 -3.44 -6.02
CA VAL A 349 14.96 -3.27 -7.35
C VAL A 349 15.02 -1.79 -7.71
N SER A 350 16.10 -1.33 -8.35
CA SER A 350 16.15 0.03 -8.90
C SER A 350 15.64 0.03 -10.33
N VAL A 351 14.54 0.74 -10.60
CA VAL A 351 13.99 0.92 -11.95
C VAL A 351 14.32 2.35 -12.39
N ASN A 352 15.35 2.48 -13.23
CA ASN A 352 15.86 3.78 -13.72
C ASN A 352 16.13 4.79 -12.60
N GLY A 353 16.75 4.33 -11.50
CA GLY A 353 17.11 5.16 -10.35
C GLY A 353 16.01 5.28 -9.29
N SER A 354 14.77 4.90 -9.58
CA SER A 354 13.69 4.82 -8.58
C SER A 354 13.71 3.46 -7.88
N PRO A 355 13.83 3.39 -6.55
CA PRO A 355 13.72 2.13 -5.82
C PRO A 355 12.27 1.66 -5.84
N ALA A 356 12.06 0.37 -6.10
CA ALA A 356 10.78 -0.29 -6.01
C ALA A 356 10.94 -1.60 -5.22
N VAL A 357 10.10 -1.79 -4.21
CA VAL A 357 10.07 -3.03 -3.46
C VAL A 357 9.21 -4.02 -4.22
N VAL A 358 9.73 -5.21 -4.47
CA VAL A 358 9.03 -6.32 -5.13
C VAL A 358 8.99 -7.50 -4.17
N VAL A 359 7.79 -8.02 -3.94
CA VAL A 359 7.53 -9.12 -3.04
C VAL A 359 6.88 -10.24 -3.82
N ILE A 360 7.51 -11.42 -3.80
CA ILE A 360 6.94 -12.64 -4.37
C ILE A 360 6.09 -13.31 -3.30
N THR A 361 4.84 -13.64 -3.62
CA THR A 361 3.90 -14.34 -2.74
C THR A 361 3.36 -15.61 -3.40
N ASN A 362 2.54 -16.35 -2.68
CA ASN A 362 1.79 -17.47 -3.24
C ASN A 362 0.60 -17.03 -4.10
N GLN A 363 0.21 -15.76 -4.07
CA GLN A 363 -0.89 -15.19 -4.85
C GLN A 363 -0.44 -14.36 -6.06
N GLY A 364 0.86 -14.09 -6.18
CA GLY A 364 1.42 -13.35 -7.31
C GLY A 364 2.62 -12.53 -6.89
N VAL A 365 2.74 -11.35 -7.48
CA VAL A 365 3.80 -10.38 -7.16
C VAL A 365 3.16 -9.10 -6.64
N GLU A 366 3.60 -8.65 -5.47
CA GLU A 366 3.23 -7.37 -4.88
C GLU A 366 4.38 -6.39 -5.08
N SER A 367 4.07 -5.09 -5.24
CA SER A 367 5.14 -4.12 -5.44
C SER A 367 4.71 -2.69 -5.11
N THR A 368 5.66 -1.81 -4.75
CA THR A 368 5.42 -0.36 -4.71
C THR A 368 5.26 0.24 -6.11
N ALA A 369 5.64 -0.51 -7.15
CA ALA A 369 5.48 -0.20 -8.56
C ALA A 369 4.38 -1.07 -9.18
N ASN A 370 3.91 -0.68 -10.37
CA ASN A 370 2.98 -1.53 -11.11
C ASN A 370 3.71 -2.76 -11.65
N VAL A 371 3.04 -3.92 -11.60
CA VAL A 371 3.55 -5.15 -12.21
C VAL A 371 2.61 -5.58 -13.31
N ASN A 372 3.12 -5.64 -14.54
CA ASN A 372 2.30 -6.00 -15.71
C ASN A 372 2.53 -7.45 -16.16
N LEU A 373 3.66 -8.03 -15.77
CA LEU A 373 4.05 -9.39 -16.06
C LEU A 373 4.78 -9.96 -14.85
N TYR A 374 4.42 -11.19 -14.48
CA TYR A 374 5.32 -12.05 -13.74
C TYR A 374 5.21 -13.49 -14.29
N HIS A 375 6.33 -14.22 -14.27
CA HIS A 375 6.38 -15.60 -14.72
C HIS A 375 7.46 -16.37 -13.96
N LYS A 376 7.22 -17.65 -13.66
CA LYS A 376 8.25 -18.52 -13.09
C LYS A 376 9.18 -18.95 -14.21
N VAL A 377 10.48 -18.83 -14.00
CA VAL A 377 11.52 -19.16 -14.99
C VAL A 377 12.58 -20.04 -14.34
N GLU A 378 13.37 -20.73 -15.14
CA GLU A 378 14.43 -21.64 -14.69
C GLU A 378 15.79 -21.16 -15.20
N VAL A 379 16.67 -20.75 -14.28
CA VAL A 379 18.01 -20.21 -14.59
C VAL A 379 19.02 -20.75 -13.62
N SER A 380 19.62 -21.90 -13.94
CA SER A 380 20.45 -22.67 -12.99
C SER A 380 19.70 -23.08 -11.70
N GLY A 381 18.38 -22.87 -11.64
CA GLY A 381 17.49 -23.01 -10.50
C GLY A 381 16.21 -22.18 -10.68
N PRO A 382 15.18 -22.35 -9.83
CA PRO A 382 13.91 -21.64 -9.95
C PRO A 382 14.06 -20.16 -9.65
N ALA A 383 13.48 -19.30 -10.48
CA ALA A 383 13.43 -17.86 -10.29
C ALA A 383 12.09 -17.27 -10.76
N THR A 384 11.87 -15.98 -10.53
CA THR A 384 10.68 -15.27 -11.01
C THR A 384 11.08 -14.08 -11.87
N LEU A 385 10.69 -14.10 -13.14
CA LEU A 385 10.76 -12.97 -14.04
C LEU A 385 9.61 -12.01 -13.72
N VAL A 386 9.89 -10.72 -13.61
CA VAL A 386 8.92 -9.66 -13.32
C VAL A 386 9.17 -8.46 -14.21
N TYR A 387 8.12 -7.89 -14.79
CA TYR A 387 8.15 -6.56 -15.38
C TYR A 387 7.61 -5.54 -14.37
N VAL A 388 8.49 -4.66 -13.90
CA VAL A 388 8.18 -3.65 -12.89
C VAL A 388 8.18 -2.28 -13.55
N ASN A 389 7.13 -1.50 -13.33
CA ASN A 389 6.93 -0.19 -13.95
C ASN A 389 6.60 0.87 -12.90
N THR A 390 7.46 1.87 -12.77
CA THR A 390 7.20 3.08 -11.99
C THR A 390 6.39 4.07 -12.85
N THR A 391 6.12 5.27 -12.35
CA THR A 391 5.28 6.26 -13.05
C THR A 391 5.85 6.65 -14.43
N THR A 392 7.16 6.60 -14.61
CA THR A 392 7.83 7.11 -15.82
C THR A 392 8.53 6.04 -16.65
N ASN A 393 8.87 4.88 -16.06
CA ASN A 393 9.74 3.90 -16.67
C ASN A 393 9.50 2.48 -16.13
N GLY A 394 9.76 1.48 -16.97
CA GLY A 394 9.71 0.07 -16.57
C GLY A 394 10.92 -0.73 -17.00
N GLY A 395 11.07 -1.91 -16.40
CA GLY A 395 12.16 -2.82 -16.68
C GLY A 395 11.84 -4.26 -16.27
N TYR A 396 12.50 -5.20 -16.94
CA TYR A 396 12.43 -6.61 -16.58
C TYR A 396 13.53 -6.95 -15.59
N VAL A 397 13.16 -7.69 -14.56
CA VAL A 397 14.08 -8.20 -13.53
C VAL A 397 13.77 -9.67 -13.28
N THR A 398 14.80 -10.44 -13.00
CA THR A 398 14.67 -11.82 -12.50
C THR A 398 15.03 -11.84 -11.02
N ILE A 399 14.13 -12.36 -10.19
CA ILE A 399 14.28 -12.42 -8.73
C ILE A 399 14.47 -13.87 -8.32
N PHE A 400 15.53 -14.13 -7.56
CA PHE A 400 15.89 -15.45 -7.08
C PHE A 400 15.32 -15.72 -5.68
N PRO A 401 15.18 -16.99 -5.26
CA PRO A 401 14.61 -17.35 -3.96
C PRO A 401 15.34 -16.78 -2.74
N ASN A 402 16.62 -16.40 -2.89
CA ASN A 402 17.42 -15.76 -1.86
C ASN A 402 17.24 -14.23 -1.79
N GLY A 403 16.36 -13.64 -2.62
CA GLY A 403 16.12 -12.20 -2.71
C GLY A 403 17.12 -11.43 -3.58
N SER A 404 18.16 -12.08 -4.12
CA SER A 404 19.00 -11.45 -5.13
C SER A 404 18.22 -11.28 -6.43
N TYR A 405 18.63 -10.31 -7.25
CA TYR A 405 17.98 -10.04 -8.53
C TYR A 405 18.99 -9.67 -9.60
N GLU A 406 18.60 -9.85 -10.86
CA GLU A 406 19.38 -9.50 -12.04
C GLU A 406 18.50 -8.77 -13.05
N TYR A 407 19.07 -7.77 -13.73
CA TYR A 407 18.38 -7.07 -14.81
C TYR A 407 18.29 -7.93 -16.06
N VAL A 408 17.17 -7.83 -16.75
CA VAL A 408 16.92 -8.54 -18.00
C VAL A 408 16.80 -7.52 -19.12
N SER A 409 17.61 -7.67 -20.17
CA SER A 409 17.55 -6.76 -21.30
C SER A 409 16.44 -7.18 -22.25
N GLN A 410 15.50 -6.26 -22.50
CA GLN A 410 14.56 -6.44 -23.58
C GLN A 410 15.27 -6.20 -24.92
N VAL A 411 15.19 -7.17 -25.82
CA VAL A 411 15.84 -7.11 -27.13
C VAL A 411 14.81 -7.22 -28.23
N GLU A 412 14.99 -6.45 -29.31
CA GLU A 412 14.21 -6.59 -30.53
C GLU A 412 14.85 -7.66 -31.42
N PRO A 413 14.14 -8.77 -31.68
CA PRO A 413 14.71 -9.86 -32.47
C PRO A 413 14.56 -9.65 -33.97
N SER A 414 15.50 -10.20 -34.75
CA SER A 414 15.32 -10.40 -36.19
C SER A 414 14.74 -11.79 -36.44
N VAL A 415 13.60 -11.88 -37.14
CA VAL A 415 12.85 -13.14 -37.31
C VAL A 415 12.73 -13.50 -38.78
N THR A 416 13.07 -14.75 -39.11
CA THR A 416 12.82 -15.34 -40.43
C THR A 416 12.09 -16.67 -40.30
N VAL A 417 11.23 -17.02 -41.25
CA VAL A 417 10.50 -18.30 -41.25
C VAL A 417 11.18 -19.25 -42.23
N SER A 418 11.50 -20.46 -41.79
CA SER A 418 12.11 -21.49 -42.61
C SER A 418 11.64 -22.89 -42.20
N ASN A 419 12.06 -23.91 -42.95
CA ASN A 419 11.86 -25.30 -42.57
C ASN A 419 13.18 -25.87 -42.03
N ILE A 420 13.12 -26.53 -40.88
CA ILE A 420 14.26 -27.21 -40.27
C ILE A 420 14.01 -28.72 -40.22
N SER A 421 15.07 -29.52 -40.27
CA SER A 421 14.99 -30.98 -40.12
C SER A 421 15.45 -31.38 -38.73
N MET A 422 14.59 -32.04 -37.96
CA MET A 422 14.88 -32.56 -36.62
C MET A 422 14.36 -33.99 -36.50
N GLY A 423 15.21 -34.93 -36.10
CA GLY A 423 14.80 -36.34 -35.94
C GLY A 423 14.22 -36.98 -37.21
N GLY A 424 14.70 -36.57 -38.39
CA GLY A 424 14.22 -37.07 -39.69
C GLY A 424 12.86 -36.52 -40.14
N LYS A 425 12.29 -35.55 -39.41
CA LYS A 425 11.05 -34.84 -39.77
C LYS A 425 11.34 -33.37 -40.06
N THR A 426 10.60 -32.81 -41.00
CA THR A 426 10.68 -31.39 -41.33
C THR A 426 9.63 -30.61 -40.56
N TYR A 427 10.05 -29.56 -39.86
CA TYR A 427 9.20 -28.67 -39.09
C TYR A 427 9.30 -27.25 -39.64
N THR A 428 8.19 -26.51 -39.63
CA THR A 428 8.24 -25.05 -39.82
C THR A 428 8.76 -24.41 -38.55
N ALA A 429 9.74 -23.53 -38.67
CA ALA A 429 10.31 -22.81 -37.54
C ALA A 429 10.50 -21.31 -37.84
N GLN A 430 10.38 -20.49 -36.81
CA GLN A 430 10.93 -19.14 -36.81
C GLN A 430 12.37 -19.19 -36.30
N ILE A 431 13.32 -18.75 -37.13
CA ILE A 431 14.71 -18.52 -36.75
C ILE A 431 14.79 -17.09 -36.22
N VAL A 432 15.18 -16.96 -34.97
CA VAL A 432 15.15 -15.71 -34.20
C VAL A 432 16.56 -15.36 -33.80
N ASN A 433 17.10 -14.28 -34.38
CA ASN A 433 18.43 -13.79 -34.06
C ASN A 433 18.34 -12.63 -33.07
N VAL A 434 19.15 -12.70 -32.02
CA VAL A 434 19.15 -11.75 -30.90
C VAL A 434 20.58 -11.24 -30.69
N SER A 435 20.74 -9.93 -30.53
CA SER A 435 22.03 -9.32 -30.20
C SER A 435 21.96 -8.62 -28.84
N SER A 436 22.64 -9.19 -27.85
CA SER A 436 22.77 -8.59 -26.53
C SER A 436 24.06 -9.02 -25.86
N SER A 437 24.67 -8.11 -25.11
CA SER A 437 25.80 -8.38 -24.22
C SER A 437 25.37 -8.57 -22.75
N SER A 438 24.06 -8.52 -22.48
CA SER A 438 23.52 -8.68 -21.13
C SER A 438 23.56 -10.13 -20.66
N LYS A 439 23.43 -10.34 -19.35
CA LYS A 439 23.41 -11.68 -18.76
C LYS A 439 22.13 -12.46 -19.06
N TYR A 440 21.00 -11.76 -19.11
CA TYR A 440 19.70 -12.33 -19.44
C TYR A 440 18.98 -11.45 -20.44
N VAL A 441 18.30 -12.08 -21.39
CA VAL A 441 17.51 -11.41 -22.41
C VAL A 441 16.05 -11.81 -22.33
N ILE A 442 15.19 -10.89 -22.74
CA ILE A 442 13.79 -11.18 -23.04
C ILE A 442 13.44 -10.61 -24.41
N PHE A 443 12.75 -11.40 -25.21
CA PHE A 443 12.24 -10.97 -26.51
C PHE A 443 10.89 -11.61 -26.76
N ASN A 444 10.15 -11.07 -27.74
CA ASN A 444 8.89 -11.66 -28.17
C ASN A 444 8.81 -11.76 -29.69
N VAL A 445 8.11 -12.78 -30.15
CA VAL A 445 7.82 -13.00 -31.57
C VAL A 445 6.34 -13.27 -31.78
N SER A 446 5.79 -12.75 -32.88
CA SER A 446 4.43 -13.06 -33.31
C SER A 446 4.35 -14.51 -33.78
N MET A 447 3.30 -15.24 -33.39
CA MET A 447 3.14 -16.63 -33.79
C MET A 447 2.98 -16.76 -35.31
N ALA A 448 3.81 -17.57 -35.97
CA ALA A 448 3.66 -17.90 -37.38
C ALA A 448 2.57 -18.95 -37.64
N LYS A 449 2.30 -19.82 -36.66
CA LYS A 449 1.23 -20.84 -36.70
C LYS A 449 0.55 -20.95 -35.35
N ASN A 450 -0.75 -21.29 -35.36
CA ASN A 450 -1.53 -21.56 -34.15
C ASN A 450 -1.50 -23.07 -33.82
N GLU A 451 -0.33 -23.58 -33.48
CA GLU A 451 -0.06 -24.99 -33.20
C GLU A 451 0.82 -25.11 -31.94
N THR A 452 1.01 -26.32 -31.41
CA THR A 452 1.99 -26.55 -30.33
C THR A 452 3.39 -26.16 -30.80
N PHE A 453 4.20 -25.62 -29.91
CA PHE A 453 5.56 -25.23 -30.22
C PHE A 453 6.52 -25.55 -29.08
N ALA A 454 7.80 -25.66 -29.42
CA ALA A 454 8.92 -25.65 -28.48
C ALA A 454 9.97 -24.66 -28.96
N VAL A 455 10.76 -24.15 -28.01
CA VAL A 455 11.84 -23.20 -28.32
C VAL A 455 13.17 -23.87 -28.08
N PHE A 456 14.06 -23.77 -29.07
CA PHE A 456 15.43 -24.27 -28.99
C PHE A 456 16.40 -23.09 -29.09
N LYS A 457 17.56 -23.21 -28.45
CA LYS A 457 18.68 -22.31 -28.68
C LYS A 457 19.82 -23.01 -29.40
N GLU A 458 20.52 -22.28 -30.26
CA GLU A 458 21.76 -22.76 -30.84
C GLU A 458 22.87 -22.79 -29.78
N SER A 459 23.62 -23.87 -29.75
CA SER A 459 24.79 -24.08 -28.91
C SER A 459 25.93 -24.66 -29.75
N SER A 460 27.15 -24.70 -29.20
CA SER A 460 28.30 -25.33 -29.86
C SER A 460 28.08 -26.81 -30.21
N ASN A 461 27.16 -27.48 -29.54
CA ASN A 461 26.82 -28.89 -29.74
C ASN A 461 25.52 -29.08 -30.56
N GLY A 462 24.99 -28.02 -31.16
CA GLY A 462 23.72 -28.03 -31.91
C GLY A 462 22.56 -27.39 -31.15
N MET A 463 21.32 -27.72 -31.55
CA MET A 463 20.10 -27.15 -30.95
C MET A 463 19.77 -27.81 -29.61
N VAL A 464 19.60 -27.00 -28.56
CA VAL A 464 19.21 -27.45 -27.22
C VAL A 464 17.83 -26.88 -26.90
N GLU A 465 16.91 -27.75 -26.47
CA GLU A 465 15.57 -27.33 -26.06
C GLU A 465 15.66 -26.45 -24.81
N LEU A 466 15.02 -25.28 -24.84
CA LEU A 466 14.88 -24.43 -23.66
C LEU A 466 13.93 -25.08 -22.66
N ASN A 467 14.11 -24.77 -21.38
CA ASN A 467 13.15 -25.17 -20.37
C ASN A 467 11.75 -24.61 -20.72
N SER A 468 10.70 -25.42 -20.55
CA SER A 468 9.34 -25.02 -20.88
C SER A 468 8.81 -23.83 -20.07
N ASN A 469 9.43 -23.50 -18.94
CA ASN A 469 9.12 -22.30 -18.15
C ASN A 469 9.82 -21.03 -18.69
N ASN A 470 10.79 -21.17 -19.59
CA ASN A 470 11.56 -20.05 -20.13
C ASN A 470 10.94 -19.47 -21.40
N TYR A 471 9.82 -20.02 -21.87
CA TYR A 471 9.03 -19.45 -22.94
C TYR A 471 7.55 -19.65 -22.69
N PHE A 472 6.73 -18.64 -23.00
CA PHE A 472 5.30 -18.65 -22.73
C PHE A 472 4.55 -17.72 -23.68
N ILE A 473 3.23 -17.92 -23.80
CA ILE A 473 2.38 -17.00 -24.56
C ILE A 473 1.95 -15.85 -23.64
N TYR A 474 2.18 -14.62 -24.07
CA TYR A 474 1.68 -13.43 -23.41
C TYR A 474 1.20 -12.41 -24.46
N ASN A 475 -0.02 -11.92 -24.31
CA ASN A 475 -0.69 -11.02 -25.26
C ASN A 475 -0.60 -11.51 -26.74
N GLY A 476 -0.78 -12.82 -26.96
CA GLY A 476 -0.78 -13.42 -28.29
C GLY A 476 0.60 -13.54 -28.96
N LYS A 477 1.69 -13.24 -28.24
CA LYS A 477 3.07 -13.43 -28.70
C LYS A 477 3.76 -14.50 -27.88
N ILE A 478 4.75 -15.15 -28.49
CA ILE A 478 5.66 -16.05 -27.79
C ILE A 478 6.75 -15.18 -27.17
N VAL A 479 6.78 -15.14 -25.85
CA VAL A 479 7.83 -14.48 -25.06
C VAL A 479 8.86 -15.53 -24.72
N VAL A 480 10.14 -15.20 -24.91
CA VAL A 480 11.27 -16.06 -24.57
C VAL A 480 12.19 -15.30 -23.62
N PHE A 481 12.61 -15.97 -22.56
CA PHE A 481 13.55 -15.49 -21.56
C PHE A 481 14.69 -16.51 -21.41
N ASP A 482 15.93 -16.06 -21.47
CA ASP A 482 17.08 -16.98 -21.44
C ASP A 482 18.40 -16.27 -21.10
N ASP A 483 19.44 -17.04 -20.79
CA ASP A 483 20.83 -16.59 -20.95
C ASP A 483 21.17 -16.54 -22.45
N PRO A 484 21.64 -15.40 -22.99
CA PRO A 484 21.57 -15.15 -24.43
C PRO A 484 22.42 -16.12 -25.26
N SER A 485 21.77 -16.70 -26.29
CA SER A 485 22.40 -17.24 -27.49
C SER A 485 22.20 -16.25 -28.65
N MET A 486 23.01 -16.37 -29.70
CA MET A 486 22.85 -15.56 -30.91
C MET A 486 21.58 -15.93 -31.68
N THR A 487 21.19 -17.22 -31.65
CA THR A 487 20.13 -17.75 -32.49
C THR A 487 19.23 -18.73 -31.73
N TYR A 488 17.92 -18.53 -31.91
CA TYR A 488 16.86 -19.34 -31.35
C TYR A 488 15.94 -19.88 -32.45
N TYR A 489 15.27 -20.99 -32.20
CA TYR A 489 14.32 -21.63 -33.11
C TYR A 489 13.00 -21.87 -32.39
N VAL A 490 11.93 -21.21 -32.84
CA VAL A 490 10.56 -21.53 -32.40
C VAL A 490 9.98 -22.54 -33.39
N VAL A 491 9.84 -23.79 -32.96
CA VAL A 491 9.52 -24.93 -33.83
C VAL A 491 8.06 -25.35 -33.63
N TYR A 492 7.25 -25.25 -34.69
CA TYR A 492 5.82 -25.55 -34.65
C TYR A 492 5.52 -27.01 -34.97
N GLY A 493 4.48 -27.56 -34.34
CA GLY A 493 4.09 -28.97 -34.46
C GLY A 493 5.04 -29.93 -33.74
N TYR A 494 6.03 -29.43 -33.02
CA TYR A 494 6.90 -30.22 -32.17
C TYR A 494 6.20 -30.47 -30.82
N GLN A 495 6.14 -31.73 -30.42
CA GLN A 495 5.76 -32.12 -29.06
C GLN A 495 7.01 -32.65 -28.37
N PRO A 496 7.41 -32.07 -27.23
CA PRO A 496 8.49 -32.63 -26.44
C PRO A 496 8.18 -34.10 -26.13
N SER A 497 9.13 -34.99 -26.35
CA SER A 497 9.08 -36.31 -25.74
C SER A 497 9.04 -36.05 -24.23
N SER A 498 7.92 -36.34 -23.60
CA SER A 498 7.66 -36.06 -22.20
C SER A 498 8.88 -36.48 -21.37
N GLN A 499 9.57 -35.52 -20.74
CA GLN A 499 10.24 -35.85 -19.48
C GLN A 499 9.17 -36.49 -18.63
N SER A 500 9.43 -37.72 -18.18
CA SER A 500 8.53 -38.45 -17.32
C SER A 500 8.28 -37.59 -16.10
N SER A 501 7.16 -36.87 -16.09
CA SER A 501 6.54 -36.48 -14.85
C SER A 501 6.36 -37.79 -14.12
N VAL A 502 7.05 -37.94 -13.00
CA VAL A 502 6.68 -38.96 -12.01
C VAL A 502 5.27 -38.55 -11.61
N SER A 503 4.29 -39.08 -12.33
CA SER A 503 2.88 -38.96 -11.97
C SER A 503 2.80 -39.56 -10.58
N SER A 504 2.50 -38.71 -9.60
CA SER A 504 2.15 -39.11 -8.25
C SER A 504 0.78 -39.81 -8.28
N ASN A 505 0.69 -40.95 -8.97
CA ASN A 505 -0.46 -41.85 -8.99
C ASN A 505 -0.72 -42.51 -7.63
N LEU A 506 0.01 -42.13 -6.57
CA LEU A 506 -0.22 -42.62 -5.21
C LEU A 506 -1.48 -42.01 -4.58
N LEU A 507 -1.93 -40.80 -4.94
CA LEU A 507 -3.13 -40.20 -4.32
C LEU A 507 -4.44 -40.95 -4.61
N PRO A 508 -4.79 -41.29 -5.88
CA PRO A 508 -6.00 -42.07 -6.14
C PRO A 508 -5.92 -43.50 -5.63
N ILE A 509 -4.72 -44.10 -5.54
CA ILE A 509 -4.51 -45.43 -4.96
C ILE A 509 -4.69 -45.39 -3.43
N ILE A 510 -4.16 -44.36 -2.73
CA ILE A 510 -4.34 -44.17 -1.29
C ILE A 510 -5.83 -43.90 -0.96
N ILE A 511 -6.51 -43.08 -1.76
CA ILE A 511 -7.96 -42.84 -1.61
C ILE A 511 -8.74 -44.14 -1.84
N GLY A 512 -8.38 -44.94 -2.84
CA GLY A 512 -8.98 -46.26 -3.09
C GLY A 512 -8.80 -47.22 -1.91
N ILE A 513 -7.59 -47.29 -1.34
CA ILE A 513 -7.30 -48.15 -0.17
C ILE A 513 -8.09 -47.70 1.06
N ILE A 514 -8.21 -46.39 1.32
CA ILE A 514 -8.98 -45.85 2.44
C ILE A 514 -10.48 -46.19 2.30
N VAL A 515 -11.04 -46.04 1.10
CA VAL A 515 -12.45 -46.37 0.84
C VAL A 515 -12.72 -47.87 1.05
N VAL A 516 -11.84 -48.74 0.56
CA VAL A 516 -11.98 -50.20 0.77
C VAL A 516 -11.84 -50.58 2.25
N ALA A 517 -10.92 -49.94 2.98
CA ALA A 517 -10.77 -50.16 4.41
C ALA A 517 -12.01 -49.72 5.21
N ILE A 518 -12.61 -48.57 4.87
CA ILE A 518 -13.85 -48.09 5.50
C ILE A 518 -15.01 -49.05 5.21
N ILE A 519 -15.16 -49.53 3.97
CA ILE A 519 -16.20 -50.50 3.61
C ILE A 519 -16.00 -51.82 4.36
N ALA A 520 -14.76 -52.30 4.49
CA ALA A 520 -14.45 -53.51 5.25
C ALA A 520 -14.76 -53.37 6.75
N VAL A 521 -14.47 -52.21 7.35
CA VAL A 521 -14.81 -51.91 8.75
C VAL A 521 -16.32 -51.84 8.94
N ILE A 522 -17.06 -51.20 8.03
CA ILE A 522 -18.52 -51.12 8.08
C ILE A 522 -19.14 -52.54 7.95
N LEU A 523 -18.63 -53.37 7.05
CA LEU A 523 -19.09 -54.76 6.88
C LEU A 523 -18.76 -55.63 8.10
N ALA A 524 -17.59 -55.45 8.71
CA ALA A 524 -17.21 -56.17 9.93
C ALA A 524 -18.07 -55.75 11.14
N LEU A 525 -18.40 -54.47 11.27
CA LEU A 525 -19.32 -53.96 12.30
C LEU A 525 -20.76 -54.42 12.08
N ARG A 526 -21.20 -54.57 10.82
CA ARG A 526 -22.54 -55.06 10.47
C ARG A 526 -22.70 -56.58 10.67
N ARG A 527 -21.61 -57.34 10.72
CA ARG A 527 -21.59 -58.79 11.03
C ARG A 527 -21.58 -59.12 12.53
N ARG A 528 -21.41 -58.10 13.39
CA ARG A 528 -21.41 -58.21 14.86
C ARG A 528 -22.68 -57.66 15.54
N ARG A 529 -23.67 -57.22 14.75
CA ARG A 529 -25.08 -57.13 15.15
C ARG A 529 -25.83 -58.27 14.48
#